data_AF-A0A7C8FVC2-F1
#
_entry.id   AF-A0A7C8FVC2-F1
#
_cell.length_a   1.000
_cell.length_b   1.000
_cell.length_c   1.000
_cell.angle_alpha   90.00
_cell.angle_beta   90.00
_cell.angle_gamma   90.00
#
_symmetry.space_group_name_H-M   'P 1'
#
loop_
_entity.id
_entity.type
_entity.pdbx_description
1 polymer ?
#
loop_
_entity_poly.entity_id
_entity_poly.type
_entity_poly.pdbx_seq_one_letter_code
_entity_poly.pdbx_strand_id
1 'polypeptide(L)' 'MKKRLSRGQRVTVTALTAAQLALAAAAATDLARRPSSDIRGPKFLWSLAIPINWVGPIAYFTLGRVNPRELPRLK' A
#
# COMPACT_ATOMS: atom_id res chain seq x y z
N MET A 1 28.64 -3.40 -21.58
CA MET A 1 29.34 -2.97 -20.35
C MET A 1 28.43 -3.25 -19.14
N LYS A 2 28.70 -4.27 -18.32
CA LYS A 2 27.87 -4.60 -17.14
C LYS A 2 28.25 -3.66 -15.99
N LYS A 3 27.36 -2.75 -15.57
CA LYS A 3 27.58 -1.92 -14.37
C LYS A 3 27.49 -2.80 -13.13
N ARG A 4 28.59 -2.92 -12.37
CA ARG A 4 28.61 -3.59 -11.06
C ARG A 4 28.12 -2.59 -10.01
N LEU A 5 27.12 -2.98 -9.22
CA LEU A 5 26.70 -2.19 -8.06
C LEU A 5 27.78 -2.26 -6.97
N SER A 6 28.05 -1.14 -6.31
CA SER A 6 28.86 -1.15 -5.09
C SER A 6 28.15 -1.97 -4.00
N ARG A 7 28.89 -2.45 -3.00
CA ARG A 7 28.30 -3.23 -1.89
C ARG A 7 27.18 -2.45 -1.21
N GLY A 8 27.36 -1.14 -0.99
CA GLY A 8 26.33 -0.26 -0.44
C GLY A 8 25.10 -0.15 -1.34
N GLN A 9 25.29 0.10 -2.65
CA GLN A 9 24.18 0.17 -3.61
C GLN A 9 23.38 -1.13 -3.67
N ARG A 10 24.05 -2.29 -3.62
CA ARG A 10 23.37 -3.59 -3.60
C ARG A 10 22.51 -3.75 -2.36
N VAL A 11 23.02 -3.37 -1.18
CA VAL A 11 22.27 -3.43 0.08
C VAL A 11 21.05 -2.51 0.01
N THR A 12 21.22 -1.27 -0.44
CA THR A 12 20.12 -0.30 -0.58
C THR A 12 19.03 -0.80 -1.52
N VAL A 13 19.40 -1.31 -2.70
CA VAL A 13 18.43 -1.85 -3.66
C VAL A 13 17.67 -3.04 -3.06
N THR A 14 18.37 -3.98 -2.42
CA THR A 14 17.72 -5.13 -1.78
C THR A 14 16.75 -4.68 -0.68
N ALA A 15 17.14 -3.73 0.17
CA ALA A 15 16.31 -3.22 1.25
C ALA A 15 15.06 -2.51 0.72
N LEU A 16 15.21 -1.64 -0.29
CA LEU A 16 14.09 -0.93 -0.90
C LEU A 16 13.10 -1.89 -1.58
N THR A 17 13.61 -2.89 -2.31
CA THR A 17 12.76 -3.91 -2.93
C THR A 17 11.98 -4.71 -1.88
N ALA A 18 12.65 -5.13 -0.80
CA ALA A 18 11.99 -5.85 0.29
C ALA A 18 10.91 -4.99 0.97
N ALA A 19 11.22 -3.73 1.24
CA ALA A 19 10.27 -2.78 1.83
C ALA A 19 9.06 -2.53 0.92
N GLN A 20 9.27 -2.39 -0.40
CA GLN A 20 8.18 -2.22 -1.36
C GLN A 20 7.24 -3.43 -1.38
N LEU A 21 7.79 -4.64 -1.44
CA LEU A 21 7.01 -5.87 -1.44
C LEU A 21 6.24 -6.05 -0.12
N ALA A 22 6.88 -5.77 1.01
CA ALA A 22 6.23 -5.82 2.32
C ALA A 22 5.07 -4.81 2.42
N LEU A 23 5.29 -3.58 1.92
CA LEU A 23 4.27 -2.54 1.93
C LEU A 23 3.08 -2.91 1.04
N ALA A 24 3.32 -3.40 -0.17
CA ALA A 24 2.26 -3.84 -1.08
C ALA A 24 1.48 -5.02 -0.50
N ALA A 25 2.17 -6.02 0.07
CA ALA A 25 1.52 -7.18 0.71
C ALA A 25 0.67 -6.77 1.93
N ALA A 26 1.18 -5.83 2.75
CA ALA A 26 0.43 -5.29 3.86
C ALA A 26 -0.82 -4.54 3.39
N ALA A 27 -0.72 -3.72 2.34
CA ALA A 27 -1.87 -3.00 1.79
C ALA A 27 -2.92 -3.95 1.20
N ALA A 28 -2.50 -4.96 0.45
CA ALA A 28 -3.41 -5.98 -0.09
C ALA A 28 -4.10 -6.79 1.01
N THR A 29 -3.36 -7.17 2.06
CA THR A 29 -3.92 -7.90 3.21
C THR A 29 -4.92 -7.06 3.98
N ASP A 30 -4.62 -5.77 4.20
CA ASP A 30 -5.54 -4.83 4.86
C ASP A 30 -6.82 -4.62 4.03
N LEU A 31 -6.69 -4.40 2.71
CA LEU A 31 -7.84 -4.25 1.80
C LEU A 31 -8.74 -5.50 1.78
N ALA A 32 -8.15 -6.69 1.80
CA ALA A 32 -8.89 -7.94 1.80
C ALA A 32 -9.68 -8.14 3.10
N ARG A 33 -9.08 -7.82 4.25
CA ARG A 33 -9.68 -8.06 5.58
C ARG A 33 -10.65 -6.98 6.03
N ARG A 34 -10.43 -5.73 5.62
CA ARG A 34 -11.19 -4.57 6.11
C ARG A 34 -12.61 -4.54 5.50
N PRO A 35 -13.68 -4.28 6.26
CA PRO A 35 -15.03 -4.15 5.71
C PRO A 35 -15.14 -3.03 4.67
N SER A 36 -16.04 -3.15 3.69
CA SER A 36 -16.20 -2.13 2.64
C SER A 36 -16.67 -0.78 3.16
N SER A 37 -17.35 -0.74 4.32
CA SER A 37 -17.74 0.50 5.01
C SER A 37 -16.56 1.33 5.48
N ASP A 38 -15.42 0.68 5.73
CA ASP A 38 -14.22 1.30 6.31
C ASP A 38 -13.20 1.66 5.22
N ILE A 39 -13.61 1.59 3.95
CA ILE A 39 -12.80 1.88 2.79
C ILE A 39 -13.46 2.98 1.98
N ARG A 40 -12.67 3.98 1.60
CA ARG A 40 -13.14 5.12 0.83
C ARG A 40 -13.34 4.71 -0.63
N GLY A 41 -14.59 4.48 -1.02
CA GLY A 41 -14.96 4.10 -2.38
C GLY A 41 -14.78 2.60 -2.68
N PRO A 42 -14.91 2.18 -3.95
CA PRO A 42 -14.92 0.78 -4.32
C PRO A 42 -13.59 0.07 -4.05
N LYS A 43 -13.64 -1.08 -3.36
CA LYS A 43 -12.47 -1.93 -3.09
C LYS A 43 -11.68 -2.29 -4.35
N PHE A 44 -12.38 -2.49 -5.47
CA PHE A 44 -11.75 -2.85 -6.74
C PHE A 44 -10.77 -1.77 -7.22
N LEU A 45 -11.10 -0.49 -7.08
CA LEU A 45 -10.18 0.59 -7.45
C LEU A 45 -8.90 0.55 -6.62
N TRP A 46 -9.02 0.27 -5.33
CA TRP A 46 -7.84 0.11 -4.46
C TRP A 46 -7.02 -1.13 -4.82
N SER A 47 -7.64 -2.24 -5.22
CA SER A 47 -6.90 -3.42 -5.68
C SER A 47 -6.08 -3.15 -6.95
N LEU A 48 -6.56 -2.27 -7.83
CA LEU A 48 -5.83 -1.83 -9.01
C LEU A 48 -4.76 -0.77 -8.68
N ALA A 49 -4.99 0.05 -7.67
CA ALA A 49 -4.05 1.09 -7.25
C ALA A 49 -2.82 0.52 -6.54
N ILE A 50 -3.00 -0.42 -5.61
CA ILE A 50 -1.91 -1.01 -4.78
C ILE A 50 -0.68 -1.51 -5.58
N PRO A 51 -0.79 -2.18 -6.74
CA PRO A 51 0.40 -2.63 -7.48
C PRO A 51 1.18 -1.48 -8.15
N ILE A 52 0.69 -0.24 -8.14
CA ILE A 52 1.34 0.92 -8.77
C ILE A 52 2.50 1.42 -7.89
N ASN A 53 3.64 0.75 -7.98
CA ASN A 53 4.91 1.14 -7.35
C ASN A 53 4.72 1.51 -5.85
N TRP A 54 5.48 2.47 -5.31
CA TRP A 54 5.27 2.99 -3.95
C TRP A 54 3.97 3.79 -3.80
N VAL A 55 3.48 4.39 -4.88
CA VAL A 55 2.34 5.32 -4.84
C VAL A 55 1.06 4.60 -4.43
N GLY A 56 0.81 3.41 -4.98
CA GLY A 56 -0.38 2.62 -4.71
C GLY A 56 -0.60 2.28 -3.24
N PRO A 57 0.34 1.55 -2.60
CA PRO A 57 0.20 1.14 -1.21
C PRO A 57 0.19 2.34 -0.25
N ILE A 58 1.00 3.37 -0.52
CA ILE A 58 1.02 4.59 0.30
C ILE A 58 -0.33 5.31 0.21
N ALA A 59 -0.85 5.53 -1.01
CA ALA A 59 -2.14 6.19 -1.21
C ALA A 59 -3.30 5.41 -0.57
N TYR A 60 -3.26 4.08 -0.62
CA TYR A 60 -4.26 3.25 0.05
C TYR A 60 -4.29 3.50 1.56
N PHE A 61 -3.12 3.54 2.21
CA PHE A 61 -3.04 3.75 3.65
C PHE A 61 -3.35 5.18 4.09
N THR A 62 -3.06 6.18 3.26
CA THR A 62 -3.30 7.59 3.60
C THR A 62 -4.70 8.08 3.23
N LEU A 63 -5.29 7.57 2.13
CA LEU A 63 -6.54 8.07 1.57
C LEU A 63 -7.64 7.00 1.45
N GLY A 64 -7.26 5.72 1.38
CA GLY A 64 -8.19 4.62 1.13
C GLY A 64 -8.90 4.08 2.35
N ARG A 65 -8.41 4.35 3.56
CA ARG A 65 -9.04 3.93 4.81
C ARG A 65 -9.94 5.02 5.37
N VAL A 66 -11.07 4.63 5.94
CA VAL A 66 -11.99 5.50 6.68
C VAL A 66 -11.90 5.16 8.17
N ASN A 67 -11.85 6.17 9.03
CA ASN A 67 -11.94 5.98 10.48
C ASN A 67 -13.41 5.78 10.87
N PRO A 68 -13.80 4.65 11.49
CA PRO A 68 -15.19 4.41 11.93
C PRO A 68 -15.70 5.43 12.95
N ARG A 69 -14.78 6.18 13.59
CA ARG A 69 -15.10 7.23 14.57
C ARG A 69 -15.53 8.56 13.94
N GLU A 70 -15.33 8.75 12.64
CA GLU A 70 -15.60 10.01 11.93
C GLU A 70 -16.93 10.01 11.16
N LEU A 71 -17.59 8.86 11.02
CA LEU A 71 -18.95 8.86 10.48
C LEU A 71 -19.91 9.48 11.52
N PRO A 72 -20.70 10.52 11.16
CA PRO A 72 -21.81 10.95 11.98
C PRO A 72 -22.70 9.73 12.19
N ARG A 73 -22.86 9.29 13.44
CA ARG A 73 -23.87 8.28 13.78
C ARG A 73 -25.22 8.88 13.45
N LEU A 74 -25.73 8.62 12.25
CA LEU A 74 -27.11 8.91 11.90
C LEU A 74 -27.96 8.09 12.88
N LYS A 75 -28.69 8.80 13.74
CA LYS A 75 -29.75 8.24 14.59
C LYS A 75 -30.97 7.89 13.72
#